data_AF-A0A7K5NB25-F1
#
_entry.id   AF-A0A7K5NB25-F1
#
_cell.length_a   1.000
_cell.length_b   1.000
_cell.length_c   1.000
_cell.angle_alpha   90.00
_cell.angle_beta   90.00
_cell.angle_gamma   90.00
#
_symmetry.space_group_name_H-M   'P 1'
#
loop_
_entity.id
_entity.type
_entity.pdbx_description
1 polymer ?
#
loop_
_entity_poly.entity_id
_entity_poly.type
_entity_poly.pdbx_seq_one_letter_code
_entity_poly.pdbx_strand_id
1 'polypeptide(L)'
;VGSPDLPPPPMQCIKEYTDENTCKGLAPKPPPPVKDSYMMFGNQFQCDDLIIGPLERWGIERLHPMQFDHKKESRKLNTSILVNFLDLLDTLIRSPESIKPEEELEDLKLLFVHVHHLINEYCPHQAWETLRVTMEVQKCQRLETAERFQKHLERVVEMIQNYQASLPDDHLPHSEGGLRVKVEPMGPDNVTNCIGQSEKQRGHSGGTRDQVLDKGAVKCSITDEMT
;
A
#
# COMPACT_ATOMS: atom_id res chain seq x y z
N VAL A 1 -12.15 12.35 -43.20
CA VAL A 1 -12.43 12.09 -41.77
C VAL A 1 -11.39 12.87 -40.99
N GLY A 2 -11.76 14.04 -40.49
CA GLY A 2 -10.85 14.86 -39.68
C GLY A 2 -10.67 14.20 -38.32
N SER A 3 -9.43 14.08 -37.86
CA SER A 3 -9.14 13.68 -36.49
C SER A 3 -9.89 14.60 -35.53
N PRO A 4 -10.50 14.09 -34.44
CA PRO A 4 -11.04 14.97 -33.42
C PRO A 4 -9.86 15.70 -32.77
N ASP A 5 -9.71 16.98 -33.11
CA ASP A 5 -8.73 17.86 -32.48
C ASP A 5 -9.07 17.99 -31.00
N LEU A 6 -8.12 17.63 -30.13
CA LEU A 6 -8.23 17.86 -28.70
C LEU A 6 -8.41 19.37 -28.44
N PRO A 7 -9.20 19.77 -27.43
CA PRO A 7 -9.37 21.18 -27.11
C PRO A 7 -7.99 21.80 -26.81
N PRO A 8 -7.68 22.99 -27.35
CA PRO A 8 -6.44 23.66 -27.04
C PRO A 8 -6.37 23.92 -25.54
N PRO A 9 -5.17 23.89 -24.94
CA PRO A 9 -5.04 24.10 -23.52
C PRO A 9 -5.53 25.50 -23.12
N PRO A 10 -5.89 25.72 -21.85
CA PRO A 10 -6.36 27.02 -21.38
C PRO A 10 -5.28 28.10 -21.54
N MET A 11 -5.32 28.83 -22.66
CA MET A 11 -4.31 29.83 -23.03
C MET A 11 -4.24 31.00 -22.04
N GLN A 12 -5.30 31.23 -21.26
CA GLN A 12 -5.31 32.23 -20.19
C GLN A 12 -4.30 31.89 -19.10
N CYS A 13 -4.23 30.62 -18.69
CA CYS A 13 -3.28 30.18 -17.67
C CYS A 13 -1.85 30.16 -18.22
N ILE A 14 -1.64 29.64 -19.44
CA ILE A 14 -0.29 29.46 -20.02
C ILE A 14 0.45 30.78 -20.19
N LYS A 15 -0.25 31.85 -20.57
CA LYS A 15 0.37 33.18 -20.79
C LYS A 15 0.99 33.76 -19.52
N GLU A 16 0.54 33.35 -18.35
CA GLU A 16 1.03 33.86 -17.07
C GLU A 16 2.31 33.16 -16.61
N TYR A 17 2.59 31.94 -17.12
CA TYR A 17 3.79 31.15 -16.83
C TYR A 17 4.93 31.41 -17.84
N THR A 18 5.48 32.62 -17.84
CA THR A 18 6.73 32.94 -18.56
C THR A 18 7.94 32.75 -17.65
N ASP A 19 9.14 32.56 -18.23
CA ASP A 19 10.39 32.42 -17.47
C ASP A 19 10.63 33.63 -16.55
N GLU A 20 10.31 34.83 -17.05
CA GLU A 20 10.44 36.08 -16.31
C GLU A 20 9.46 36.17 -15.13
N ASN A 21 8.19 35.80 -15.34
CA ASN A 21 7.16 35.81 -14.28
C ASN A 21 7.45 34.74 -13.23
N THR A 22 7.97 33.58 -13.64
CA THR A 22 8.35 32.49 -12.74
C THR A 22 9.55 32.90 -11.88
N CYS A 23 10.57 33.50 -12.48
CA CYS A 23 11.73 34.03 -11.77
C CYS A 23 11.35 35.13 -10.75
N LYS A 24 10.38 35.97 -11.10
CA LYS A 24 9.85 37.05 -10.24
C LYS A 24 8.78 36.58 -9.24
N GLY A 25 8.37 35.30 -9.27
CA GLY A 25 7.31 34.77 -8.42
C GLY A 25 5.92 35.37 -8.67
N LEU A 26 5.70 35.96 -9.85
CA LEU A 26 4.43 36.56 -10.29
C LEU A 26 3.48 35.54 -10.93
N ALA A 27 3.96 34.32 -11.18
CA ALA A 27 3.11 33.25 -11.69
C ALA A 27 1.97 32.95 -10.69
N PRO A 28 0.72 32.81 -11.17
CA PRO A 28 -0.42 32.54 -10.31
C PRO A 28 -0.22 31.23 -9.53
N LYS A 29 -0.63 31.23 -8.27
CA LYS A 29 -0.71 30.00 -7.48
C LYS A 29 -1.92 29.17 -7.94
N PRO A 30 -1.87 27.84 -7.81
CA PRO A 30 -3.02 27.00 -8.13
C PRO A 30 -4.24 27.43 -7.31
N PRO A 31 -5.46 27.28 -7.86
CA PRO A 31 -6.68 27.59 -7.13
C PRO A 31 -6.75 26.72 -5.85
N PRO A 32 -7.37 27.23 -4.77
CA PRO A 32 -7.53 26.47 -3.55
C PRO A 32 -8.36 25.19 -3.82
N PRO A 33 -8.10 24.09 -3.08
CA PRO A 33 -8.91 22.88 -3.19
C PRO A 33 -10.38 23.17 -2.93
N VAL A 34 -11.25 22.59 -3.77
CA VAL A 34 -12.70 22.65 -3.59
C VAL A 34 -13.07 21.82 -2.35
N LYS A 35 -13.83 22.40 -1.42
CA LYS A 35 -14.17 21.75 -0.14
C LYS A 35 -15.54 21.09 -0.12
N ASP A 36 -16.47 21.56 -0.95
CA ASP A 36 -17.88 21.15 -0.85
C ASP A 36 -18.23 20.12 -1.94
N SER A 37 -18.41 20.59 -3.17
CA SER A 37 -18.74 19.74 -4.31
C SER A 37 -18.06 20.20 -5.58
N TYR A 38 -17.74 19.24 -6.45
CA TYR A 38 -17.13 19.51 -7.75
C TYR A 38 -17.85 18.73 -8.86
N MET A 39 -17.80 19.27 -10.08
CA MET A 39 -18.32 18.60 -11.26
C MET A 39 -17.17 17.90 -12.00
N MET A 40 -17.33 16.62 -12.29
CA MET A 40 -16.36 15.85 -13.06
C MET A 40 -17.11 14.96 -14.07
N PHE A 41 -16.79 15.17 -15.36
CA PHE A 41 -17.43 14.48 -16.49
C PHE A 41 -18.97 14.56 -16.47
N GLY A 42 -19.53 15.71 -16.08
CA GLY A 42 -20.97 15.93 -16.02
C GLY A 42 -21.65 15.36 -14.77
N ASN A 43 -20.90 14.73 -13.85
CA ASN A 43 -21.42 14.24 -12.58
C ASN A 43 -21.01 15.17 -11.44
N GLN A 44 -21.93 15.37 -10.48
CA GLN A 44 -21.67 16.13 -9.27
C GLN A 44 -21.11 15.19 -8.19
N PHE A 45 -19.98 15.55 -7.60
CA PHE A 45 -19.33 14.83 -6.52
C PHE A 45 -19.28 15.71 -5.27
N GLN A 46 -19.55 15.13 -4.10
CA GLN A 46 -19.31 15.77 -2.80
C GLN A 46 -17.94 15.33 -2.28
N CYS A 47 -17.20 16.25 -1.66
CA CYS A 47 -15.86 15.94 -1.16
C CYS A 47 -15.88 14.99 0.05
N ASP A 48 -16.95 15.00 0.85
CA ASP A 48 -17.10 14.16 2.05
C ASP A 48 -17.78 12.81 1.78
N ASP A 49 -18.23 12.58 0.56
CA ASP A 49 -18.90 11.32 0.21
C ASP A 49 -17.90 10.16 0.21
N LEU A 50 -18.36 8.99 0.67
CA LEU A 50 -17.63 7.75 0.49
C LEU A 50 -17.33 7.57 -1.01
N ILE A 51 -16.06 7.37 -1.35
CA ILE A 51 -15.62 7.11 -2.74
C ILE A 51 -16.43 5.96 -3.35
N ILE A 52 -16.79 4.98 -2.52
CA ILE A 52 -17.69 3.89 -2.88
C ILE A 52 -19.00 4.11 -2.12
N GLY A 53 -19.98 4.67 -2.81
CA GLY A 53 -21.32 4.88 -2.27
C GLY A 53 -22.13 3.57 -2.21
N PRO A 54 -23.14 3.49 -1.31
CA PRO A 54 -24.00 2.32 -1.18
C PRO A 54 -24.81 2.06 -2.46
N LEU A 55 -25.07 0.79 -2.76
CA LEU A 55 -25.85 0.32 -3.92
C LEU A 55 -27.22 1.02 -4.04
N GLU A 56 -27.82 1.35 -2.90
CA GLU A 56 -29.13 1.99 -2.80
C GLU A 56 -29.15 3.39 -3.44
N ARG A 57 -28.01 4.12 -3.49
CA ARG A 57 -27.92 5.40 -4.21
C ARG A 57 -28.11 5.25 -5.73
N TRP A 58 -27.86 4.05 -6.25
CA TRP A 58 -28.00 3.70 -7.66
C TRP A 58 -29.32 2.97 -7.95
N GLY A 59 -30.24 2.92 -6.96
CA GLY A 59 -31.53 2.24 -7.09
C GLY A 59 -31.42 0.71 -7.07
N ILE A 60 -30.28 0.15 -6.67
CA ILE A 60 -30.06 -1.29 -6.61
C ILE A 60 -30.30 -1.78 -5.19
N GLU A 61 -31.22 -2.73 -5.02
CA GLU A 61 -31.52 -3.35 -3.73
C GLU A 61 -30.36 -4.24 -3.27
N ARG A 62 -29.98 -4.13 -2.01
CA ARG A 62 -28.84 -4.86 -1.44
C ARG A 62 -29.20 -6.33 -1.17
N LEU A 63 -28.41 -7.26 -1.74
CA LEU A 63 -28.59 -8.71 -1.54
C LEU A 63 -28.01 -9.28 -0.21
N HIS A 64 -27.25 -8.47 0.54
CA HIS A 64 -26.57 -8.90 1.77
C HIS A 64 -26.91 -8.01 2.97
N PRO A 65 -26.84 -8.52 4.22
CA PRO A 65 -27.11 -7.72 5.43
C PRO A 65 -26.09 -6.58 5.61
N MET A 66 -26.41 -5.53 6.37
CA MET A 66 -25.45 -4.43 6.62
C MET A 66 -24.18 -4.85 7.38
N GLN A 67 -24.26 -5.91 8.18
CA GLN A 67 -23.10 -6.50 8.86
C GLN A 67 -22.88 -7.91 8.34
N PHE A 68 -21.71 -8.13 7.74
CA PHE A 68 -21.37 -9.40 7.13
C PHE A 68 -19.85 -9.60 7.10
N ASP A 69 -19.46 -10.85 6.90
CA ASP A 69 -18.07 -11.22 6.62
C ASP A 69 -17.85 -11.16 5.10
N HIS A 70 -17.06 -10.20 4.64
CA HIS A 70 -16.75 -9.97 3.22
C HIS A 70 -16.30 -11.26 2.52
N LYS A 71 -15.51 -12.09 3.21
CA LYS A 71 -14.97 -13.33 2.65
C LYS A 71 -16.07 -14.37 2.46
N LYS A 72 -17.05 -14.42 3.36
CA LYS A 72 -18.19 -15.35 3.25
C LYS A 72 -19.18 -14.87 2.20
N GLU A 73 -19.50 -13.57 2.17
CA GLU A 73 -20.45 -13.04 1.21
C GLU A 73 -19.91 -13.11 -0.22
N SER A 74 -18.62 -12.82 -0.43
CA SER A 74 -17.97 -12.98 -1.74
C SER A 74 -18.03 -14.43 -2.24
N ARG A 75 -17.80 -15.41 -1.36
CA ARG A 75 -17.96 -16.83 -1.72
C ARG A 75 -19.41 -17.17 -2.07
N LYS A 76 -20.37 -16.69 -1.29
CA LYS A 76 -21.80 -16.95 -1.50
C LYS A 76 -22.26 -16.39 -2.84
N LEU A 77 -21.87 -15.14 -3.18
CA LEU A 77 -22.17 -14.54 -4.48
C LEU A 77 -21.53 -15.31 -5.63
N ASN A 78 -20.27 -15.75 -5.50
CA ASN A 78 -19.63 -16.58 -6.53
C ASN A 78 -20.35 -17.91 -6.75
N THR A 79 -20.80 -18.57 -5.68
CA THR A 79 -21.62 -19.78 -5.80
C THR A 79 -22.98 -19.47 -6.43
N SER A 80 -23.60 -18.35 -6.08
CA SER A 80 -24.88 -17.91 -6.66
C SER A 80 -24.77 -17.63 -8.16
N ILE A 81 -23.68 -16.99 -8.61
CA ILE A 81 -23.38 -16.74 -10.03
C ILE A 81 -23.25 -18.06 -10.79
N LEU A 82 -22.53 -19.03 -10.22
CA LEU A 82 -22.36 -20.33 -10.86
C LEU A 82 -23.68 -21.07 -11.02
N VAL A 83 -24.50 -21.12 -9.96
CA VAL A 83 -25.80 -21.81 -10.01
C VAL A 83 -26.73 -21.14 -11.02
N ASN A 84 -26.85 -19.80 -10.97
CA ASN A 84 -27.69 -19.06 -11.91
C ASN A 84 -27.23 -19.22 -13.37
N PHE A 85 -25.92 -19.29 -13.63
CA PHE A 85 -25.41 -19.59 -14.97
C PHE A 85 -25.78 -21.00 -15.44
N LEU A 86 -25.75 -22.01 -14.56
CA LEU A 86 -26.17 -23.37 -14.90
C LEU A 86 -27.68 -23.44 -15.16
N ASP A 87 -28.48 -22.74 -14.37
CA ASP A 87 -29.93 -22.63 -14.57
C ASP A 87 -30.24 -21.97 -15.93
N LEU A 88 -29.54 -20.89 -16.27
CA LEU A 88 -29.63 -20.24 -17.58
C LEU A 88 -29.30 -21.20 -18.74
N LEU A 89 -28.23 -21.98 -18.61
CA LEU A 89 -27.89 -22.99 -19.62
C LEU A 89 -28.98 -24.06 -19.75
N ASP A 90 -29.53 -24.56 -18.64
CA ASP A 90 -30.59 -25.58 -18.65
C ASP A 90 -31.88 -25.03 -19.28
N THR A 91 -32.24 -23.78 -18.97
CA THR A 91 -33.39 -23.09 -19.57
C THR A 91 -33.19 -22.86 -21.07
N LEU A 92 -32.00 -22.45 -21.51
CA LEU A 92 -31.67 -22.30 -22.94
C LEU A 92 -31.73 -23.62 -23.72
N ILE A 93 -31.29 -24.72 -23.11
CA ILE A 93 -31.34 -26.06 -23.74
C ILE A 93 -32.78 -26.56 -23.85
N ARG A 94 -33.59 -26.35 -22.81
CA ARG A 94 -34.95 -26.92 -22.71
C ARG A 94 -36.03 -26.05 -23.33
N SER A 95 -35.90 -24.73 -23.31
CA SER A 95 -36.96 -23.79 -23.72
C SER A 95 -36.39 -22.45 -24.21
N PRO A 96 -35.69 -22.44 -25.37
CA PRO A 96 -35.01 -21.25 -25.89
C PRO A 96 -35.93 -20.12 -26.35
N GLU A 97 -37.20 -20.40 -26.69
CA GLU A 97 -38.17 -19.38 -27.15
C GLU A 97 -38.97 -18.72 -26.02
N SER A 98 -38.72 -19.10 -24.77
CA SER A 98 -39.39 -18.48 -23.62
C SER A 98 -38.69 -17.19 -23.22
N ILE A 99 -39.39 -16.32 -22.47
CA ILE A 99 -38.81 -15.07 -21.92
C ILE A 99 -37.85 -15.32 -20.73
N LYS A 100 -37.83 -16.55 -20.20
CA LYS A 100 -37.11 -16.91 -18.97
C LYS A 100 -35.59 -16.70 -19.03
N PRO A 101 -34.88 -17.01 -20.14
CA PRO A 101 -33.46 -16.73 -20.24
C PRO A 101 -33.11 -15.25 -20.12
N GLU A 102 -34.03 -14.36 -20.53
CA GLU A 102 -33.82 -12.91 -20.44
C GLU A 102 -33.91 -12.45 -18.98
N GLU A 103 -34.87 -12.98 -18.21
CA GLU A 103 -34.99 -12.74 -16.77
C GLU A 103 -33.77 -13.29 -15.99
N GLU A 104 -33.38 -14.54 -16.26
CA GLU A 104 -32.20 -15.17 -15.66
C GLU A 104 -30.90 -14.40 -15.99
N LEU A 105 -30.81 -13.82 -17.19
CA LEU A 105 -29.69 -12.97 -17.59
C LEU A 105 -29.66 -11.65 -16.83
N GLU A 106 -30.81 -11.00 -16.58
CA GLU A 106 -30.86 -9.79 -15.75
C GLU A 106 -30.49 -10.09 -14.29
N ASP A 107 -30.92 -11.22 -13.74
CA ASP A 107 -30.51 -11.69 -12.42
C ASP A 107 -28.99 -11.91 -12.35
N LEU A 108 -28.40 -12.50 -13.39
CA LEU A 108 -26.96 -12.70 -13.48
C LEU A 108 -26.21 -11.37 -13.51
N LYS A 109 -26.69 -10.39 -14.29
CA LYS A 109 -26.10 -9.04 -14.34
C LYS A 109 -26.16 -8.39 -12.96
N LEU A 110 -27.27 -8.50 -12.26
CA LEU A 110 -27.44 -7.98 -10.91
C LEU A 110 -26.40 -8.58 -9.96
N LEU A 111 -26.21 -9.91 -9.98
CA LEU A 111 -25.19 -10.59 -9.16
C LEU A 111 -23.78 -10.05 -9.43
N PHE A 112 -23.42 -9.78 -10.68
CA PHE A 112 -22.11 -9.18 -11.01
C PHE A 112 -21.94 -7.75 -10.49
N VAL A 113 -23.01 -6.94 -10.51
CA VAL A 113 -22.97 -5.60 -9.92
C VAL A 113 -22.71 -5.67 -8.40
N HIS A 114 -23.33 -6.62 -7.71
CA HIS A 114 -23.08 -6.85 -6.28
C HIS A 114 -21.67 -7.33 -5.99
N VAL A 115 -21.10 -8.23 -6.81
CA VAL A 115 -19.70 -8.67 -6.66
C VAL A 115 -18.74 -7.51 -6.86
N HIS A 116 -18.96 -6.69 -7.89
CA HIS A 116 -18.12 -5.53 -8.15
C HIS A 116 -18.15 -4.53 -6.99
N HIS A 117 -19.34 -4.25 -6.46
CA HIS A 117 -19.48 -3.38 -5.30
C HIS A 117 -18.74 -3.94 -4.07
N LEU A 118 -18.90 -5.24 -3.78
CA LEU A 118 -18.25 -5.89 -2.65
C LEU A 118 -16.71 -5.88 -2.74
N ILE A 119 -16.17 -6.06 -3.95
CA ILE A 119 -14.72 -5.92 -4.21
C ILE A 119 -14.28 -4.48 -3.94
N ASN A 120 -15.03 -3.51 -4.44
CA ASN A 120 -14.70 -2.11 -4.27
C ASN A 120 -14.70 -1.71 -2.79
N GLU A 121 -15.71 -2.11 -2.01
CA GLU A 121 -15.73 -1.88 -0.56
C GLU A 121 -14.51 -2.45 0.17
N TYR A 122 -13.92 -3.54 -0.36
CA TYR A 122 -12.71 -4.15 0.20
C TYR A 122 -11.40 -3.49 -0.25
N CYS A 123 -11.39 -2.74 -1.36
CA CYS A 123 -10.19 -2.08 -1.89
C CYS A 123 -9.46 -1.17 -0.88
N PRO A 124 -10.14 -0.33 -0.08
CA PRO A 124 -9.47 0.48 0.94
C PRO A 124 -8.73 -0.39 1.96
N HIS A 125 -9.34 -1.47 2.44
CA HIS A 125 -8.70 -2.40 3.37
C HIS A 125 -7.46 -3.05 2.74
N GLN A 126 -7.55 -3.46 1.47
CA GLN A 126 -6.42 -3.99 0.71
C GLN A 126 -5.28 -2.96 0.59
N ALA A 127 -5.58 -1.69 0.30
CA ALA A 127 -4.58 -0.64 0.19
C ALA A 127 -3.81 -0.43 1.52
N TRP A 128 -4.52 -0.45 2.65
CA TRP A 128 -3.90 -0.39 3.98
C TRP A 128 -2.96 -1.58 4.24
N GLU A 129 -3.40 -2.78 3.87
CA GLU A 129 -2.61 -4.00 4.02
C GLU A 129 -1.36 -3.98 3.14
N THR A 130 -1.49 -3.53 1.89
CA THR A 130 -0.36 -3.31 0.98
C THR A 130 0.62 -2.31 1.58
N LEU A 131 0.15 -1.14 2.05
CA LEU A 131 1.00 -0.13 2.66
C LEU A 131 1.77 -0.69 3.87
N ARG A 132 1.08 -1.41 4.74
CA ARG A 132 1.68 -2.05 5.92
C ARG A 132 2.82 -2.99 5.52
N VAL A 133 2.59 -3.85 4.54
CA VAL A 133 3.62 -4.80 4.05
C VAL A 133 4.78 -4.05 3.40
N THR A 134 4.51 -3.03 2.58
CA THR A 134 5.55 -2.20 1.96
C THR A 134 6.43 -1.51 3.00
N MET A 135 5.83 -0.95 4.06
CA MET A 135 6.58 -0.30 5.14
C MET A 135 7.45 -1.30 5.92
N GLU A 136 6.96 -2.52 6.15
CA GLU A 136 7.77 -3.55 6.80
C GLU A 136 8.97 -3.95 5.93
N VAL A 137 8.77 -4.10 4.62
CA VAL A 137 9.87 -4.38 3.67
C VAL A 137 10.92 -3.26 3.71
N GLN A 138 10.49 -1.99 3.65
CA GLN A 138 11.41 -0.85 3.72
C GLN A 138 12.21 -0.83 5.04
N LYS A 139 11.56 -1.15 6.16
CA LYS A 139 12.22 -1.26 7.46
C LYS A 139 13.27 -2.37 7.47
N CYS A 140 12.93 -3.57 6.98
CA CYS A 140 13.87 -4.68 6.87
C CYS A 140 15.08 -4.33 6.00
N GLN A 141 14.86 -3.71 4.84
CA GLN A 141 15.93 -3.26 3.95
C GLN A 141 16.88 -2.25 4.62
N ARG A 142 16.34 -1.32 5.41
CA ARG A 142 17.16 -0.35 6.17
C ARG A 142 18.03 -1.04 7.22
N LEU A 143 17.46 -2.00 7.94
CA LEU A 143 18.20 -2.78 8.95
C LEU A 143 19.30 -3.63 8.32
N GLU A 144 19.00 -4.35 7.24
CA GLU A 144 20.00 -5.15 6.51
C GLU A 144 21.13 -4.27 5.97
N THR A 145 20.79 -3.09 5.43
CA THR A 145 21.76 -2.13 4.92
C THR A 145 22.66 -1.62 6.04
N ALA A 146 22.09 -1.28 7.21
CA ALA A 146 22.86 -0.86 8.38
C ALA A 146 23.79 -1.97 8.89
N GLU A 147 23.31 -3.21 8.96
CA GLU A 147 24.12 -4.37 9.32
C GLU A 147 25.26 -4.60 8.32
N ARG A 148 24.98 -4.45 7.02
CA ARG A 148 25.98 -4.55 5.96
C ARG A 148 27.05 -3.47 6.12
N PHE A 149 26.68 -2.22 6.39
CA PHE A 149 27.63 -1.14 6.67
C PHE A 149 28.49 -1.44 7.90
N GLN A 150 27.88 -1.91 8.98
CA GLN A 150 28.59 -2.27 10.21
C GLN A 150 29.65 -3.36 9.96
N LYS A 151 29.29 -4.43 9.22
CA LYS A 151 30.24 -5.48 8.80
C LYS A 151 31.38 -4.98 7.92
N HIS A 152 31.15 -3.92 7.12
CA HIS A 152 32.20 -3.31 6.31
C HIS A 152 33.13 -2.45 7.17
N LEU A 153 32.56 -1.70 8.14
CA LEU A 153 33.34 -0.90 9.07
C LEU A 153 34.26 -1.77 9.93
N GLU A 154 33.74 -2.87 10.48
CA GLU A 154 34.52 -3.83 11.26
C GLU A 154 35.71 -4.38 10.47
N ARG A 155 35.50 -4.80 9.22
CA ARG A 155 36.59 -5.24 8.33
C ARG A 155 37.64 -4.16 8.08
N VAL A 156 37.22 -2.91 7.86
CA VAL A 156 38.17 -1.80 7.66
C VAL A 156 38.98 -1.54 8.93
N VAL A 157 38.35 -1.58 10.10
CA VAL A 157 39.03 -1.43 11.40
C VAL A 157 40.05 -2.55 11.62
N GLU A 158 39.68 -3.81 11.36
CA GLU A 158 40.58 -4.96 11.43
C GLU A 158 41.78 -4.81 10.48
N MET A 159 41.54 -4.37 9.25
CA MET A 159 42.62 -4.10 8.28
C MET A 159 43.60 -3.04 8.81
N ILE A 160 43.10 -1.92 9.32
CA ILE A 160 43.94 -0.83 9.85
C ILE A 160 44.78 -1.32 11.04
N GLN A 161 44.18 -2.07 11.97
CA GLN A 161 44.87 -2.63 13.13
C GLN A 161 45.97 -3.61 12.71
N ASN A 162 45.70 -4.45 11.71
CA ASN A 162 46.70 -5.37 11.17
C ASN A 162 47.88 -4.63 10.52
N TYR A 163 47.62 -3.56 9.76
CA TYR A 163 48.70 -2.73 9.18
C TYR A 163 49.54 -2.06 10.28
N GLN A 164 48.91 -1.48 11.30
CA GLN A 164 49.61 -0.88 12.44
C GLN A 164 50.51 -1.89 13.16
N ALA A 165 50.03 -3.12 13.38
CA ALA A 165 50.80 -4.18 14.01
C ALA A 165 51.99 -4.68 13.15
N SER A 166 51.93 -4.47 11.83
CA SER A 166 52.98 -4.90 10.89
C SER A 166 54.10 -3.89 10.67
N LEU A 167 53.96 -2.64 11.16
CA LEU A 167 55.00 -1.63 11.04
C LEU A 167 56.13 -1.88 12.06
N PRO A 168 57.40 -1.80 11.65
CA PRO A 168 58.52 -1.92 12.58
C PRO A 168 58.57 -0.71 13.53
N ASP A 169 58.82 -0.97 14.81
CA ASP A 169 58.91 0.03 15.88
C ASP A 169 60.23 0.81 15.74
N ASP A 170 60.26 1.84 14.91
CA ASP A 170 61.45 2.68 14.74
C ASP A 170 61.48 3.73 15.87
N HIS A 171 62.32 3.45 16.86
CA HIS A 171 62.52 4.27 18.05
C HIS A 171 62.90 5.72 17.72
N LEU A 172 62.03 6.70 18.00
CA LEU A 172 62.43 8.06 18.40
C LEU A 172 61.40 8.67 19.39
N PRO A 173 61.84 9.57 20.30
CA PRO A 173 61.25 9.73 21.62
C PRO A 173 59.99 10.61 21.64
N HIS A 174 59.01 10.15 22.43
CA HIS A 174 57.90 10.89 23.06
C HIS A 174 57.38 12.15 22.34
N SER A 175 56.29 11.99 21.61
CA SER A 175 55.26 13.02 21.49
C SER A 175 53.90 12.36 21.67
N GLU A 176 53.28 12.61 22.84
CA GLU A 176 51.96 12.11 23.17
C GLU A 176 50.92 12.61 22.15
N GLY A 177 50.22 11.66 21.54
CA GLY A 177 49.20 11.95 20.54
C GLY A 177 48.57 10.67 20.02
N GLY A 178 48.21 9.76 20.93
CA GLY A 178 47.48 8.54 20.58
C GLY A 178 46.14 8.90 19.96
N LEU A 179 46.03 8.82 18.63
CA LEU A 179 44.78 9.00 17.91
C LEU A 179 43.90 7.76 18.14
N ARG A 180 43.26 7.71 19.31
CA ARG A 180 42.28 6.70 19.66
C ARG A 180 41.04 6.97 18.81
N VAL A 181 40.90 6.26 17.69
CA VAL A 181 39.66 6.24 16.92
C VAL A 181 38.59 5.62 17.80
N LYS A 182 37.82 6.48 18.47
CA LYS A 182 36.68 6.09 19.29
C LYS A 182 35.56 5.73 18.31
N VAL A 183 35.44 4.45 17.96
CA VAL A 183 34.24 3.92 17.32
C VAL A 183 33.17 3.92 18.40
N GLU A 184 32.40 5.00 18.49
CA GLU A 184 31.16 4.95 19.26
C GLU A 184 30.20 4.03 18.50
N PRO A 185 29.64 3.00 19.15
CA PRO A 185 28.51 2.30 18.57
C PRO A 185 27.40 3.32 18.36
N MET A 186 26.74 3.29 17.21
CA MET A 186 25.48 4.00 17.01
C MET A 186 24.54 3.57 18.14
N GLY A 187 24.39 4.45 19.14
CA GLY A 187 23.51 4.20 20.26
C GLY A 187 22.07 4.07 19.77
N PRO A 188 21.24 3.25 20.44
CA PRO A 188 19.81 3.38 20.26
C PRO A 188 19.42 4.74 20.82
N ASP A 189 19.15 5.71 19.95
CA ASP A 189 18.59 6.97 20.39
C ASP A 189 17.32 6.70 21.20
N ASN A 190 17.33 7.35 22.35
CA ASN A 190 16.37 7.31 23.43
C ASN A 190 14.95 7.62 22.92
N VAL A 191 14.16 6.58 22.64
CA VAL A 191 12.69 6.67 22.59
C VAL A 191 12.14 6.17 23.92
N THR A 192 12.24 7.01 24.95
CA THR A 192 11.49 6.88 26.21
C THR A 192 11.15 8.33 26.60
N ASN A 193 9.92 8.83 26.61
CA ASN A 193 8.69 8.25 27.14
C ASN A 193 7.52 9.15 26.69
N CYS A 194 6.37 8.55 26.35
CA CYS A 194 5.06 9.17 26.55
C CYS A 194 3.92 8.15 26.48
N ILE A 195 3.96 7.07 27.26
CA ILE A 195 2.73 6.42 27.76
C ILE A 195 2.98 5.95 29.20
N GLY A 196 2.49 6.73 30.16
CA GLY A 196 2.09 6.22 31.45
C GLY A 196 0.60 5.87 31.37
N GLN A 197 0.24 4.60 31.54
CA GLN A 197 -0.29 4.08 32.81
C GLN A 197 -0.76 2.63 32.62
N SER A 198 -0.40 1.81 33.61
CA SER A 198 -0.70 0.39 33.72
C SER A 198 -2.13 0.14 34.21
N GLU A 199 -2.68 -1.03 33.88
CA GLU A 199 -3.41 -1.96 34.78
C GLU A 199 -3.72 -3.25 33.98
N LYS A 200 -2.99 -4.37 34.12
CA LYS A 200 -2.95 -5.42 35.16
C LYS A 200 -4.12 -6.42 35.11
N GLN A 201 -3.82 -7.64 34.61
CA GLN A 201 -4.23 -8.99 35.08
C GLN A 201 -3.65 -10.05 34.10
N ARG A 202 -2.60 -10.84 34.42
CA ARG A 202 -2.54 -12.12 35.19
C ARG A 202 -3.51 -13.19 34.61
N GLY A 203 -3.12 -14.39 34.15
CA GLY A 203 -1.85 -15.09 33.98
C GLY A 203 -2.05 -16.53 33.43
N HIS A 204 -0.94 -17.30 33.33
CA HIS A 204 -0.79 -18.75 33.04
C HIS A 204 -1.11 -19.22 31.60
N SER A 205 -0.40 -20.12 30.94
CA SER A 205 0.77 -20.98 31.22
C SER A 205 1.07 -21.80 29.96
N GLY A 206 2.32 -22.22 29.74
CA GLY A 206 2.63 -23.35 28.85
C GLY A 206 3.66 -23.03 27.78
N GLY A 207 4.92 -23.38 28.03
CA GLY A 207 5.98 -23.32 27.02
C GLY A 207 5.97 -24.54 26.12
N THR A 208 6.32 -24.31 24.85
CA THR A 208 7.10 -25.24 24.04
C THR A 208 8.05 -24.40 23.19
N ARG A 209 9.34 -24.65 23.38
CA ARG A 209 10.43 -24.03 22.64
C ARG A 209 10.48 -24.51 21.19
N ASP A 210 10.98 -23.61 20.36
CA ASP A 210 11.69 -23.83 19.09
C ASP A 210 10.89 -24.34 17.88
N GLN A 211 10.46 -23.36 17.07
CA GLN A 211 10.62 -23.38 15.60
C GLN A 211 10.31 -21.97 15.04
N VAL A 212 11.27 -21.05 15.19
CA VAL A 212 11.31 -19.81 14.40
C VAL A 212 12.13 -20.10 13.16
N LEU A 213 11.50 -20.78 12.21
CA LEU A 213 12.01 -20.89 10.84
C LEU A 213 11.46 -19.71 10.05
N ASP A 214 12.31 -18.70 9.89
CA ASP A 214 12.53 -17.91 8.69
C ASP A 214 11.36 -17.83 7.67
N LYS A 215 10.28 -17.15 8.06
CA LYS A 215 9.21 -16.74 7.13
C LYS A 215 9.52 -15.41 6.42
N GLY A 216 10.59 -14.73 6.84
CA GLY A 216 11.01 -13.44 6.31
C GLY A 216 11.75 -13.58 4.98
N ALA A 217 12.70 -14.53 4.87
CA ALA A 217 13.49 -14.71 3.66
C ALA A 217 12.64 -15.21 2.47
N VAL A 218 11.70 -16.12 2.71
CA VAL A 218 10.84 -16.70 1.65
C VAL A 218 9.93 -15.66 1.00
N LYS A 219 9.57 -14.58 1.71
CA LYS A 219 8.70 -13.52 1.18
C LYS A 219 9.46 -12.53 0.28
N CYS A 220 10.76 -12.34 0.50
CA CYS A 220 11.61 -11.51 -0.38
C CYS A 220 11.87 -12.17 -1.73
N SER A 221 11.95 -13.51 -1.78
CA SER A 221 12.25 -14.25 -3.01
C SER A 221 11.15 -14.15 -4.09
N ILE A 222 9.89 -13.99 -3.68
CA ILE A 222 8.74 -13.98 -4.60
C ILE A 222 8.58 -12.62 -5.28
N THR A 223 9.07 -11.53 -4.68
CA THR A 223 9.00 -10.19 -5.26
C THR A 223 10.09 -9.90 -6.28
N ASP A 224 11.20 -10.65 -6.28
CA ASP A 224 12.28 -10.49 -7.26
C ASP A 224 12.01 -11.22 -8.60
N GLU A 225 11.06 -12.17 -8.66
CA GLU A 225 10.69 -12.85 -9.92
C GLU A 225 9.68 -12.08 -10.79
N MET A 226 9.19 -10.93 -10.34
CA MET A 226 8.12 -10.17 -11.00
C MET A 226 8.57 -8.78 -11.49
N THR A 227 9.89 -8.52 -11.59
CA THR A 227 10.46 -7.29 -12.17
C THR A 227 11.43 -7.60 -13.30
#